data_AF-A0A523NR99-F1
#
_entry.id   AF-A0A523NR99-F1
#
_cell.length_a   1.000
_cell.length_b   1.000
_cell.length_c   1.000
_cell.angle_alpha   90.00
_cell.angle_beta   90.00
_cell.angle_gamma   90.00
#
_symmetry.space_group_name_H-M   'P 1'
#
loop_
_entity.id
_entity.type
_entity.pdbx_description
1 polymer ?
#
loop_
_entity_poly.entity_id
_entity_poly.type
_entity_poly.pdbx_seq_one_letter_code
_entity_poly.pdbx_strand_id
1 'polypeptide(L)'
;MKVAYSPQLMEESVFRHLNHLERSGMRSDYDEYHSLADPIYELPEDDREEAFAKVNQLFFLEKLGLGDFVLQALEACGLIPKRQRTPQEVTVPEITEGDAGGEASQSVEGSGEGGEEVALADNDDEEGSMEITYEDQARHFEEKIKEIVIKRAINKVDEGSNVLNRVSGLPVIEMRVLASRFANPDEMHELESFLIHEFMHARDMMDPEFDYEDAFIPGNPSIKNLITARFRLLWNIYVDSRLARRKIKSILTKDARYREFDNYYRKIPEEQRRGIFKGLWESEKLTHEELLSMATDLETMISKYIDYTEEFTEEDRDYIHLQGSPCPLCKFPTYNWVDDPESVCDEMVIEAIQIDFVDWESKDGACDRCIEVYELRAGTS
;
A
#
# COMPACT_ATOMS: atom_id res chain seq x y z
N MET A 1 10.86 -21.54 3.56
CA MET A 1 10.70 -20.44 2.58
C MET A 1 12.07 -19.86 2.21
N LYS A 2 12.29 -19.41 0.96
CA LYS A 2 13.49 -18.65 0.52
C LYS A 2 13.08 -17.25 0.05
N VAL A 3 13.89 -16.23 0.31
CA VAL A 3 13.78 -14.91 -0.34
C VAL A 3 14.85 -14.80 -1.43
N ALA A 4 14.43 -14.48 -2.65
CA ALA A 4 15.29 -14.33 -3.82
C ALA A 4 15.16 -12.91 -4.38
N TYR A 5 16.27 -12.32 -4.80
CA TYR A 5 16.32 -10.97 -5.37
C TYR A 5 16.81 -11.05 -6.81
N SER A 6 16.16 -10.34 -7.73
CA SER A 6 16.63 -10.29 -9.12
C SER A 6 17.98 -9.55 -9.21
N PRO A 7 18.95 -10.02 -10.02
CA PRO A 7 20.23 -9.35 -10.19
C PRO A 7 20.11 -7.87 -10.57
N GLN A 8 19.17 -7.54 -11.46
CA GLN A 8 18.95 -6.17 -11.93
C GLN A 8 18.46 -5.23 -10.82
N LEU A 9 17.70 -5.75 -9.86
CA LEU A 9 17.29 -4.96 -8.69
C LEU A 9 18.51 -4.68 -7.80
N MET A 10 19.29 -5.71 -7.48
CA MET A 10 20.44 -5.57 -6.58
C MET A 10 21.46 -4.59 -7.15
N GLU A 11 21.83 -4.75 -8.42
CA GLU A 11 22.75 -3.86 -9.11
C GLU A 11 22.27 -2.39 -9.07
N GLU A 12 21.04 -2.12 -9.50
CA GLU A 12 20.56 -0.75 -9.59
C GLU A 12 20.35 -0.12 -8.20
N SER A 13 19.89 -0.90 -7.21
CA SER A 13 19.73 -0.43 -5.83
C SER A 13 21.07 -0.11 -5.18
N VAL A 14 22.08 -0.99 -5.30
CA VAL A 14 23.44 -0.76 -4.78
C VAL A 14 24.04 0.48 -5.44
N PHE A 15 23.98 0.56 -6.77
CA PHE A 15 24.52 1.70 -7.50
C PHE A 15 23.88 3.02 -7.05
N ARG A 16 22.55 3.09 -6.96
CA ARG A 16 21.84 4.32 -6.56
C ARG A 16 22.14 4.70 -5.11
N HIS A 17 22.22 3.72 -4.21
CA HIS A 17 22.52 3.93 -2.80
C HIS A 17 23.95 4.46 -2.60
N LEU A 18 24.94 3.81 -3.22
CA LEU A 18 26.34 4.24 -3.14
C LEU A 18 26.54 5.65 -3.74
N ASN A 19 25.88 5.96 -4.86
CA ASN A 19 25.90 7.32 -5.42
C ASN A 19 25.31 8.37 -4.48
N HIS A 20 24.26 8.01 -3.73
CA HIS A 20 23.72 8.90 -2.71
C HIS A 20 24.75 9.13 -1.60
N LEU A 21 25.34 8.06 -1.05
CA LEU A 21 26.35 8.15 0.02
C LEU A 21 27.56 8.99 -0.41
N GLU A 22 28.06 8.78 -1.64
CA GLU A 22 29.19 9.56 -2.18
C GLU A 22 28.86 11.06 -2.23
N ARG A 23 27.67 11.43 -2.74
CA ARG A 23 27.20 12.82 -2.81
C ARG A 23 27.00 13.42 -1.43
N SER A 24 26.63 12.61 -0.45
CA SER A 24 26.49 12.99 0.96
C SER A 24 27.83 13.01 1.71
N GLY A 25 28.95 12.74 1.03
CA GLY A 25 30.31 12.79 1.60
C GLY A 25 30.78 11.51 2.29
N MET A 26 29.95 10.47 2.32
CA MET A 26 30.27 9.15 2.88
C MET A 26 30.82 8.24 1.77
N ARG A 27 32.14 8.18 1.64
CA ARG A 27 32.80 7.50 0.52
C ARG A 27 33.33 6.10 0.80
N SER A 28 33.37 5.66 2.06
CA SER A 28 34.01 4.38 2.43
C SER A 28 33.45 3.19 1.64
N ASP A 29 32.12 3.02 1.64
CA ASP A 29 31.47 1.91 0.94
C ASP A 29 31.56 2.05 -0.59
N TYR A 30 31.55 3.29 -1.09
CA TYR A 30 31.71 3.58 -2.52
C TYR A 30 33.12 3.18 -3.01
N ASP A 31 34.16 3.60 -2.29
CA ASP A 31 35.55 3.29 -2.63
C ASP A 31 35.81 1.77 -2.47
N GLU A 32 35.21 1.11 -1.45
CA GLU A 32 35.28 -0.35 -1.31
C GLU A 32 34.61 -1.06 -2.48
N TYR A 33 33.42 -0.63 -2.91
CA TYR A 33 32.73 -1.21 -4.07
C TYR A 33 33.60 -1.14 -5.32
N HIS A 34 34.20 0.02 -5.61
CA HIS A 34 35.09 0.20 -6.76
C HIS A 34 36.35 -0.66 -6.67
N SER A 35 36.92 -0.85 -5.47
CA SER A 35 38.07 -1.73 -5.28
C SER A 35 37.79 -3.20 -5.68
N LEU A 36 36.54 -3.63 -5.58
CA LEU A 36 36.07 -4.97 -5.95
C LEU A 36 35.53 -5.04 -7.38
N ALA A 37 34.90 -3.97 -7.87
CA ALA A 37 34.29 -3.88 -9.18
C ALA A 37 35.29 -3.60 -10.31
N ASP A 38 36.26 -2.70 -10.09
CA ASP A 38 37.21 -2.29 -11.13
C ASP A 38 38.05 -3.46 -11.68
N PRO A 39 38.54 -4.42 -10.87
CA PRO A 39 39.25 -5.60 -11.38
C PRO A 39 38.41 -6.52 -12.28
N ILE A 40 37.08 -6.47 -12.20
CA ILE A 40 36.19 -7.32 -13.00
C ILE A 40 36.30 -6.98 -14.49
N TYR A 41 36.61 -5.72 -14.84
CA TYR A 41 36.80 -5.30 -16.23
C TYR A 41 37.99 -5.98 -16.91
N GLU A 42 38.93 -6.56 -16.15
CA GLU A 42 40.06 -7.31 -16.69
C GLU A 42 39.71 -8.79 -16.99
N LEU A 43 38.54 -9.27 -16.54
CA LEU A 43 38.06 -10.62 -16.83
C LEU A 43 37.53 -10.73 -18.28
N PRO A 44 37.49 -11.96 -18.86
CA PRO A 44 36.77 -12.24 -20.09
C PRO A 44 35.30 -11.82 -20.01
N GLU A 45 34.73 -11.31 -21.10
CA GLU A 45 33.35 -10.77 -21.11
C GLU A 45 32.31 -11.75 -20.57
N ASP A 46 32.45 -13.04 -20.91
CA ASP A 46 31.54 -14.11 -20.49
C ASP A 46 31.51 -14.31 -18.96
N ASP A 47 32.60 -13.97 -18.25
CA ASP A 47 32.72 -14.15 -16.80
C ASP A 47 32.32 -12.90 -16.00
N ARG A 48 32.22 -11.74 -16.67
CA ARG A 48 31.97 -10.44 -15.99
C ARG A 48 30.60 -10.38 -15.34
N GLU A 49 29.56 -10.87 -16.01
CA GLU A 49 28.18 -10.78 -15.51
C GLU A 49 28.04 -11.52 -14.16
N GLU A 50 28.58 -12.74 -14.07
CA GLU A 50 28.54 -13.52 -12.83
C GLU A 50 29.40 -12.87 -11.72
N ALA A 51 30.55 -12.31 -12.08
CA ALA A 51 31.41 -11.60 -11.13
C ALA A 51 30.74 -10.34 -10.56
N PHE A 52 30.14 -9.50 -11.42
CA PHE A 52 29.39 -8.33 -10.98
C PHE A 52 28.18 -8.73 -10.12
N ALA A 53 27.46 -9.79 -10.48
CA ALA A 53 26.33 -10.29 -9.69
C ALA A 53 26.75 -10.65 -8.25
N LYS A 54 27.93 -11.26 -8.06
CA LYS A 54 28.46 -11.59 -6.73
C LYS A 54 28.80 -10.35 -5.91
N VAL A 55 29.44 -9.34 -6.51
CA VAL A 55 29.73 -8.07 -5.82
C VAL A 55 28.46 -7.33 -5.46
N ASN A 56 27.49 -7.23 -6.38
CA ASN A 56 26.20 -6.60 -6.12
C ASN A 56 25.43 -7.33 -5.02
N GLN A 57 25.45 -8.66 -5.00
CA GLN A 57 24.80 -9.44 -3.95
C GLN A 57 25.44 -9.20 -2.57
N LEU A 58 26.78 -9.19 -2.50
CA LEU A 58 27.52 -8.89 -1.27
C LEU A 58 27.14 -7.51 -0.73
N PHE A 59 27.12 -6.49 -1.59
CA PHE A 59 26.78 -5.14 -1.17
C PHE A 59 25.32 -5.01 -0.75
N PHE A 60 24.41 -5.56 -1.55
CA PHE A 60 22.98 -5.46 -1.29
C PHE A 60 22.55 -6.16 0.01
N LEU A 61 23.07 -7.36 0.28
CA LEU A 61 22.66 -8.16 1.44
C LEU A 61 23.50 -7.90 2.69
N GLU A 62 24.82 -7.80 2.56
CA GLU A 62 25.72 -7.85 3.71
C GLU A 62 26.28 -6.47 4.08
N LYS A 63 26.76 -5.69 3.10
CA LYS A 63 27.40 -4.40 3.39
C LYS A 63 26.41 -3.28 3.68
N LEU A 64 25.39 -3.14 2.82
CA LEU A 64 24.41 -2.06 2.90
C LEU A 64 23.12 -2.49 3.62
N GLY A 65 22.92 -3.79 3.87
CA GLY A 65 21.74 -4.32 4.57
C GLY A 65 20.41 -4.04 3.86
N LEU A 66 20.41 -3.74 2.56
CA LEU A 66 19.19 -3.38 1.81
C LEU A 66 18.17 -4.52 1.75
N GLY A 67 18.63 -5.77 1.85
CA GLY A 67 17.77 -6.94 1.96
C GLY A 67 16.96 -7.00 3.26
N ASP A 68 17.45 -6.39 4.35
CA ASP A 68 16.82 -6.49 5.66
C ASP A 68 15.46 -5.79 5.73
N PHE A 69 15.26 -4.72 4.96
CA PHE A 69 13.96 -4.03 4.87
C PHE A 69 12.84 -4.97 4.40
N VAL A 70 13.15 -5.89 3.48
CA VAL A 70 12.20 -6.90 3.01
C VAL A 70 11.87 -7.88 4.13
N LEU A 71 12.87 -8.33 4.88
CA LEU A 71 12.70 -9.29 5.97
C LEU A 71 11.89 -8.68 7.11
N GLN A 72 12.20 -7.44 7.48
CA GLN A 72 11.44 -6.68 8.49
C GLN A 72 9.99 -6.48 8.07
N ALA A 73 9.72 -6.19 6.79
CA ALA A 73 8.37 -6.05 6.29
C ALA A 73 7.59 -7.38 6.35
N LEU A 74 8.23 -8.50 6.01
CA LEU A 74 7.61 -9.83 6.12
C LEU A 74 7.25 -10.19 7.58
N GLU A 75 8.13 -9.86 8.53
CA GLU A 75 7.88 -10.02 9.97
C GLU A 75 6.70 -9.16 10.42
N ALA A 76 6.70 -7.87 10.03
CA ALA A 76 5.65 -6.91 10.39
C ALA A 76 4.27 -7.34 9.85
N CYS A 77 4.23 -7.96 8.68
CA CYS A 77 3.00 -8.51 8.09
C CYS A 77 2.63 -9.89 8.65
N GLY A 78 3.51 -10.55 9.40
CA GLY A 78 3.27 -11.89 9.94
C GLY A 78 3.23 -12.94 8.84
N LEU A 79 3.97 -12.73 7.76
CA LEU A 79 4.23 -13.74 6.73
C LEU A 79 5.38 -14.65 7.16
N ILE A 80 6.26 -14.18 8.04
CA ILE A 80 7.31 -14.94 8.70
C ILE A 80 7.36 -14.62 10.20
N PRO A 81 7.84 -15.53 11.05
CA PRO A 81 8.03 -15.28 12.48
C PRO A 81 9.06 -14.17 12.72
N LYS A 82 8.90 -13.43 13.82
CA LYS A 82 9.91 -12.45 14.27
C LYS A 82 11.23 -13.17 14.55
N ARG A 83 12.34 -12.68 14.00
CA ARG A 83 13.67 -13.19 14.36
C ARG A 83 14.01 -12.82 15.80
N GLN A 84 14.54 -13.77 16.56
CA GLN A 84 15.20 -13.46 17.83
C GLN A 84 16.47 -12.64 17.52
N ARG A 85 16.42 -11.35 17.77
CA ARG A 85 17.61 -10.50 17.68
C ARG A 85 18.51 -10.83 18.87
N THR A 86 19.53 -11.66 18.69
CA THR A 86 20.70 -11.61 19.58
C THR A 86 21.29 -10.21 19.43
N PRO A 87 21.39 -9.40 20.49
CA PRO A 87 22.13 -8.16 20.42
C PRO A 87 23.56 -8.55 20.05
N GLN A 88 24.01 -8.17 18.85
CA GLN A 88 25.44 -8.08 18.63
C GLN A 88 25.91 -6.95 19.54
N GLU A 89 26.48 -7.33 20.70
CA GLU A 89 27.34 -6.43 21.45
C GLU A 89 28.41 -5.94 20.47
N VAL A 90 28.25 -4.70 20.03
CA VAL A 90 29.33 -3.94 19.43
C VAL A 90 30.31 -3.72 20.58
N THR A 91 31.25 -4.66 20.75
CA THR A 91 32.40 -4.46 21.64
C THR A 91 33.24 -3.35 21.06
N VAL A 92 32.97 -2.13 21.52
CA VAL A 92 33.89 -1.00 21.37
C VAL A 92 35.14 -1.36 22.18
N PRO A 93 36.33 -1.42 21.60
CA PRO A 93 37.54 -1.67 22.37
C PRO A 93 37.77 -0.50 23.33
N GLU A 94 37.80 -0.78 24.63
CA GLU A 94 38.25 0.16 25.66
C GLU A 94 39.68 0.62 25.34
N ILE A 95 39.83 1.91 25.07
CA ILE A 95 41.13 2.58 25.04
C ILE A 95 41.44 2.96 26.49
N THR A 96 42.39 2.25 27.09
CA THR A 96 42.89 2.53 28.43
C THR A 96 43.88 3.69 28.47
N GLU A 97 43.70 4.50 29.52
CA GLU A 97 44.66 5.33 30.27
C GLU A 97 44.94 6.79 29.86
N GLY A 98 44.67 7.68 30.82
CA GLY A 98 45.01 9.10 30.80
C GLY A 98 44.44 9.87 32.00
N ASP A 99 44.89 9.48 33.20
CA ASP A 99 44.77 10.10 34.54
C ASP A 99 44.53 11.63 34.62
N ALA A 100 43.56 12.06 35.46
CA ALA A 100 43.72 13.17 36.42
C ALA A 100 42.43 13.43 37.25
N GLY A 101 42.44 12.94 38.49
CA GLY A 101 42.11 13.65 39.73
C GLY A 101 40.75 14.35 39.93
N GLY A 102 40.09 14.05 41.06
CA GLY A 102 39.25 15.07 41.72
C GLY A 102 38.03 14.57 42.52
N GLU A 103 38.30 14.12 43.74
CA GLU A 103 37.51 14.34 44.97
C GLU A 103 36.08 13.77 45.15
N ALA A 104 35.94 13.18 46.34
CA ALA A 104 34.78 12.55 46.92
C ALA A 104 33.78 13.55 47.50
N SER A 105 32.52 13.12 47.64
CA SER A 105 31.60 13.56 48.71
C SER A 105 30.45 12.56 48.88
N GLN A 106 30.47 11.82 49.99
CA GLN A 106 29.34 11.09 50.57
C GLN A 106 28.34 12.07 51.19
N SER A 107 27.05 11.76 51.12
CA SER A 107 26.10 11.49 52.24
C SER A 107 24.82 12.33 51.96
N VAL A 108 23.60 11.89 52.24
CA VAL A 108 23.01 11.57 53.54
C VAL A 108 21.64 10.90 53.28
N GLU A 109 21.35 9.84 54.04
CA GLU A 109 20.02 9.25 54.20
C GLU A 109 19.08 10.16 55.02
N GLY A 110 17.80 10.21 54.66
CA GLY A 110 16.77 10.90 55.42
C GLY A 110 15.41 10.25 55.21
N SER A 111 15.06 9.34 56.12
CA SER A 111 13.77 8.67 56.31
C SER A 111 12.63 9.64 56.68
N GLY A 112 11.42 9.39 56.17
CA GLY A 112 10.18 10.04 56.63
C GLY A 112 8.95 9.33 56.07
N GLU A 113 8.11 8.85 56.98
CA GLU A 113 7.00 7.89 56.83
C GLU A 113 5.73 8.43 56.13
N GLY A 114 4.91 7.49 55.62
CA GLY A 114 3.47 7.48 55.87
C GLY A 114 2.54 7.88 54.72
N GLY A 115 1.85 6.89 54.15
CA GLY A 115 0.67 7.10 53.30
C GLY A 115 0.19 5.79 52.67
N GLU A 116 -0.80 5.15 53.29
CA GLU A 116 -1.56 4.03 52.73
C GLU A 116 -2.19 4.41 51.39
N GLU A 117 -2.04 3.57 50.36
CA GLU A 117 -3.04 3.48 49.29
C GLU A 117 -3.02 2.09 48.63
N VAL A 118 -4.03 1.31 49.02
CA VAL A 118 -4.83 0.35 48.25
C VAL A 118 -4.11 -0.50 47.19
N ALA A 119 -4.02 -1.80 47.50
CA ALA A 119 -3.74 -2.85 46.54
C ALA A 119 -4.82 -2.90 45.44
N LEU A 120 -4.41 -2.68 44.20
CA LEU A 120 -5.11 -3.11 42.99
C LEU A 120 -4.14 -3.99 42.22
N ALA A 121 -4.34 -5.30 42.36
CA ALA A 121 -3.88 -6.25 41.37
C ALA A 121 -4.90 -6.20 40.22
N ASP A 122 -4.45 -5.96 39.00
CA ASP A 122 -5.09 -6.47 37.79
C ASP A 122 -4.14 -6.37 36.58
N ASN A 123 -3.75 -7.55 36.10
CA ASN A 123 -3.62 -8.03 34.71
C ASN A 123 -2.62 -7.37 33.73
N ASP A 124 -1.39 -7.92 33.71
CA ASP A 124 -0.45 -7.92 32.57
C ASP A 124 -0.57 -9.23 31.72
N ASP A 125 -1.75 -9.59 31.22
CA ASP A 125 -1.94 -10.86 30.46
C ASP A 125 -2.41 -10.71 29.00
N GLU A 126 -2.69 -9.49 28.50
CA GLU A 126 -3.15 -9.32 27.10
C GLU A 126 -2.00 -9.33 26.07
N GLU A 127 -0.84 -8.75 26.38
CA GLU A 127 0.28 -8.69 25.42
C GLU A 127 0.88 -10.08 25.11
N GLY A 128 0.97 -10.95 26.12
CA GLY A 128 1.50 -12.30 25.96
C GLY A 128 0.61 -13.21 25.10
N SER A 129 -0.72 -13.10 25.23
CA SER A 129 -1.65 -13.92 24.45
C SER A 129 -1.72 -13.50 22.97
N MET A 130 -1.64 -12.19 22.70
CA MET A 130 -1.68 -11.64 21.35
C MET A 130 -0.38 -11.94 20.58
N GLU A 131 0.78 -11.86 21.25
CA GLU A 131 2.08 -12.16 20.64
C GLU A 131 2.23 -13.65 20.28
N ILE A 132 1.81 -14.56 21.17
CA ILE A 132 1.83 -16.01 20.91
C ILE A 132 0.92 -16.37 19.73
N THR A 133 -0.29 -15.82 19.67
CA THR A 133 -1.24 -16.07 18.58
C THR A 133 -0.68 -15.60 17.23
N TYR A 134 0.08 -14.50 17.22
CA TYR A 134 0.66 -13.95 16.01
C TYR A 134 1.86 -14.77 15.51
N GLU A 135 2.73 -15.22 16.41
CA GLU A 135 3.85 -16.10 16.05
C GLU A 135 3.36 -17.42 15.45
N ASP A 136 2.30 -18.00 15.98
CA ASP A 136 1.70 -19.23 15.46
C ASP A 136 1.05 -19.02 14.08
N GLN A 137 0.36 -17.88 13.87
CA GLN A 137 -0.15 -17.51 12.55
C GLN A 137 0.97 -17.30 11.52
N ALA A 138 2.05 -16.63 11.93
CA ALA A 138 3.18 -16.35 11.04
C ALA A 138 3.93 -17.62 10.63
N ARG A 139 4.12 -18.57 11.56
CA ARG A 139 4.67 -19.90 11.24
C ARG A 139 3.79 -20.65 10.24
N HIS A 140 2.46 -20.58 10.41
CA HIS A 140 1.53 -21.22 9.48
C HIS A 140 1.55 -20.60 8.07
N PHE A 141 1.80 -19.30 7.92
CA PHE A 141 2.05 -18.69 6.60
C PHE A 141 3.42 -19.09 6.03
N GLU A 142 4.48 -19.00 6.82
CA GLU A 142 5.86 -19.31 6.37
C GLU A 142 5.97 -20.74 5.81
N GLU A 143 5.37 -21.72 6.47
CA GLU A 143 5.39 -23.12 6.04
C GLU A 143 4.64 -23.36 4.72
N LYS A 144 3.69 -22.47 4.37
CA LYS A 144 2.92 -22.55 3.13
C LYS A 144 3.58 -21.83 1.96
N ILE A 145 4.55 -20.94 2.19
CA ILE A 145 5.19 -20.16 1.13
C ILE A 145 6.43 -20.89 0.61
N LYS A 146 6.45 -21.16 -0.69
CA LYS A 146 7.62 -21.76 -1.36
C LYS A 146 8.79 -20.78 -1.37
N GLU A 147 8.54 -19.61 -1.95
CA GLU A 147 9.57 -18.62 -2.27
C GLU A 147 8.94 -17.21 -2.34
N ILE A 148 9.74 -16.22 -1.98
CA ILE A 148 9.43 -14.81 -2.16
C ILE A 148 10.46 -14.25 -3.13
N VAL A 149 10.01 -13.68 -4.24
CA VAL A 149 10.86 -13.16 -5.31
C VAL A 149 10.70 -11.66 -5.39
N ILE A 150 11.76 -10.92 -5.07
CA ILE A 150 11.81 -9.46 -5.17
C ILE A 150 12.44 -9.09 -6.50
N LYS A 151 11.67 -8.42 -7.36
CA LYS A 151 12.06 -8.01 -8.70
C LYS A 151 12.09 -6.49 -8.82
N ARG A 152 12.88 -6.03 -9.79
CA ARG A 152 12.90 -4.62 -10.19
C ARG A 152 11.60 -4.25 -10.93
N ALA A 153 10.93 -3.20 -10.46
CA ALA A 153 9.89 -2.51 -11.22
C ALA A 153 10.53 -1.55 -12.24
N ILE A 154 9.93 -1.42 -13.44
CA ILE A 154 10.45 -0.51 -14.47
C ILE A 154 9.97 0.92 -14.19
N ASN A 155 8.73 1.06 -13.73
CA ASN A 155 8.10 2.32 -13.39
C ASN A 155 7.18 2.14 -12.16
N LYS A 156 6.60 3.23 -11.68
CA LYS A 156 5.71 3.23 -10.50
C LYS A 156 4.43 2.41 -10.69
N VAL A 157 3.93 2.25 -11.92
CA VAL A 157 2.70 1.46 -12.16
C VAL A 157 2.95 -0.04 -12.18
N ASP A 158 4.22 -0.45 -12.33
CA ASP A 158 4.66 -1.85 -12.27
C ASP A 158 5.01 -2.30 -10.84
N GLU A 159 4.97 -1.38 -9.86
CA GLU A 159 5.17 -1.70 -8.45
C GLU A 159 3.97 -2.43 -7.87
N GLY A 160 4.25 -3.33 -6.92
CA GLY A 160 3.23 -4.03 -6.15
C GLY A 160 3.54 -5.50 -5.95
N SER A 161 2.65 -6.17 -5.22
CA SER A 161 2.73 -7.60 -4.97
C SER A 161 1.78 -8.42 -5.86
N ASN A 162 2.14 -9.68 -6.07
CA ASN A 162 1.26 -10.70 -6.63
C ASN A 162 1.62 -12.07 -6.05
N VAL A 163 0.67 -13.00 -6.04
CA VAL A 163 0.90 -14.36 -5.53
C VAL A 163 0.63 -15.37 -6.65
N LEU A 164 1.67 -16.11 -7.02
CA LEU A 164 1.66 -17.10 -8.08
C LEU A 164 1.47 -18.52 -7.52
N ASN A 165 1.01 -19.45 -8.37
CA ASN A 165 0.82 -20.87 -8.04
C ASN A 165 -0.11 -21.14 -6.84
N ARG A 166 -1.08 -20.26 -6.58
CA ARG A 166 -2.02 -20.37 -5.45
C ARG A 166 -2.78 -21.70 -5.41
N VAL A 167 -3.20 -22.20 -6.57
CA VAL A 167 -4.07 -23.39 -6.70
C VAL A 167 -3.29 -24.66 -7.05
N SER A 168 -2.12 -24.52 -7.70
CA SER A 168 -1.39 -25.63 -8.33
C SER A 168 -0.16 -26.11 -7.56
N GLY A 169 0.19 -25.47 -6.44
CA GLY A 169 1.35 -25.84 -5.63
C GLY A 169 1.54 -24.95 -4.40
N LEU A 170 2.75 -24.97 -3.83
CA LEU A 170 3.12 -24.02 -2.79
C LEU A 170 3.26 -22.61 -3.41
N PRO A 171 2.58 -21.59 -2.86
CA PRO A 171 2.55 -20.28 -3.49
C PRO A 171 3.90 -19.57 -3.49
N VAL A 172 4.08 -18.71 -4.49
CA VAL A 172 5.27 -17.86 -4.67
C VAL A 172 4.82 -16.42 -4.65
N ILE A 173 5.34 -15.63 -3.71
CA ILE A 173 5.04 -14.19 -3.64
C ILE A 173 6.03 -13.46 -4.55
N GLU A 174 5.53 -12.74 -5.55
CA GLU A 174 6.33 -11.82 -6.37
C GLU A 174 6.10 -10.39 -5.88
N MET A 175 7.18 -9.69 -5.51
CA MET A 175 7.15 -8.28 -5.16
C MET A 175 7.96 -7.49 -6.19
N ARG A 176 7.36 -6.44 -6.77
CA ARG A 176 8.06 -5.52 -7.68
C ARG A 176 8.27 -4.18 -7.01
N VAL A 177 9.53 -3.75 -6.97
CA VAL A 177 9.95 -2.52 -6.28
C VAL A 177 10.86 -1.70 -7.18
N LEU A 178 10.68 -0.39 -7.20
CA LEU A 178 11.63 0.52 -7.84
C LEU A 178 12.95 0.53 -7.07
N ALA A 179 14.07 0.36 -7.79
CA ALA A 179 15.40 0.45 -7.21
C ALA A 179 15.68 1.81 -6.56
N SER A 180 15.03 2.89 -7.03
CA SER A 180 15.14 4.22 -6.44
C SER A 180 14.65 4.30 -4.99
N ARG A 181 13.75 3.42 -4.55
CA ARG A 181 13.31 3.37 -3.14
C ARG A 181 14.42 2.94 -2.19
N PHE A 182 15.45 2.26 -2.69
CA PHE A 182 16.62 1.85 -1.92
C PHE A 182 17.72 2.93 -1.90
N ALA A 183 17.55 4.04 -2.61
CA ALA A 183 18.63 4.99 -2.86
C ALA A 183 18.93 5.93 -1.69
N ASN A 184 17.90 6.43 -1.00
CA ASN A 184 18.04 7.48 0.01
C ASN A 184 17.82 6.93 1.42
N PRO A 185 18.86 6.82 2.28
CA PRO A 185 18.72 6.38 3.68
C PRO A 185 17.64 7.13 4.47
N ASP A 186 17.45 8.42 4.20
CA ASP A 186 16.48 9.25 4.93
C ASP A 186 15.02 8.89 4.60
N GLU A 187 14.80 8.28 3.42
CA GLU A 187 13.48 7.86 2.91
C GLU A 187 13.24 6.36 3.09
N MET A 188 14.09 5.63 3.81
CA MET A 188 13.94 4.18 4.01
C MET A 188 12.62 3.80 4.67
N HIS A 189 12.10 4.67 5.53
CA HIS A 189 10.79 4.47 6.16
C HIS A 189 9.64 4.44 5.13
N GLU A 190 9.79 5.08 3.97
CA GLU A 190 8.81 5.01 2.87
C GLU A 190 8.90 3.67 2.13
N LEU A 191 10.11 3.13 1.96
CA LEU A 191 10.32 1.78 1.43
C LEU A 191 9.69 0.73 2.36
N GLU A 192 9.94 0.81 3.66
CA GLU A 192 9.33 -0.09 4.65
C GLU A 192 7.81 -0.03 4.60
N SER A 193 7.24 1.18 4.64
CA SER A 193 5.78 1.38 4.57
C SER A 193 5.20 0.79 3.28
N PHE A 194 5.89 0.95 2.15
CA PHE A 194 5.49 0.36 0.87
C PHE A 194 5.53 -1.16 0.89
N LEU A 195 6.64 -1.76 1.34
CA LEU A 195 6.79 -3.20 1.41
C LEU A 195 5.74 -3.84 2.31
N ILE A 196 5.51 -3.26 3.50
CA ILE A 196 4.51 -3.75 4.45
C ILE A 196 3.11 -3.68 3.83
N HIS A 197 2.75 -2.56 3.21
CA HIS A 197 1.46 -2.39 2.54
C HIS A 197 1.22 -3.46 1.48
N GLU A 198 2.20 -3.66 0.59
CA GLU A 198 2.09 -4.64 -0.48
C GLU A 198 2.12 -6.08 0.04
N PHE A 199 2.91 -6.38 1.07
CA PHE A 199 2.88 -7.71 1.70
C PHE A 199 1.57 -8.01 2.42
N MET A 200 0.83 -7.00 2.90
CA MET A 200 -0.54 -7.21 3.40
C MET A 200 -1.50 -7.64 2.29
N HIS A 201 -1.36 -7.11 1.06
CA HIS A 201 -2.13 -7.62 -0.09
C HIS A 201 -1.76 -9.07 -0.41
N ALA A 202 -0.47 -9.41 -0.43
CA ALA A 202 -0.02 -10.78 -0.64
C ALA A 202 -0.53 -11.74 0.46
N ARG A 203 -0.57 -11.28 1.72
CA ARG A 203 -1.13 -12.02 2.85
C ARG A 203 -2.61 -12.30 2.63
N ASP A 204 -3.38 -11.30 2.21
CA ASP A 204 -4.81 -11.45 1.91
C ASP A 204 -5.04 -12.47 0.78
N MET A 205 -4.26 -12.41 -0.30
CA MET A 205 -4.36 -13.39 -1.41
C MET A 205 -4.10 -14.84 -0.99
N MET A 206 -3.48 -15.03 0.18
CA MET A 206 -3.11 -16.32 0.76
C MET A 206 -4.03 -16.75 1.91
N ASP A 207 -4.88 -15.85 2.40
CA ASP A 207 -5.75 -16.07 3.53
C ASP A 207 -7.05 -16.76 3.07
N PRO A 208 -7.35 -17.99 3.54
CA PRO A 208 -8.59 -18.66 3.20
C PRO A 208 -9.85 -17.91 3.65
N GLU A 209 -9.78 -17.06 4.68
CA GLU A 209 -10.93 -16.24 5.11
C GLU A 209 -11.16 -15.05 4.17
N PHE A 210 -10.12 -14.57 3.48
CA PHE A 210 -10.26 -13.51 2.48
C PHE A 210 -10.80 -14.05 1.15
N ASP A 211 -10.48 -15.31 0.85
CA ASP A 211 -10.98 -16.07 -0.32
C ASP A 211 -10.73 -15.35 -1.65
N TYR A 212 -9.48 -14.96 -1.89
CA TYR A 212 -9.13 -14.27 -3.13
C TYR A 212 -9.32 -15.17 -4.36
N GLU A 213 -10.12 -14.72 -5.31
CA GLU A 213 -10.34 -15.39 -6.58
C GLU A 213 -9.80 -14.54 -7.73
N ASP A 214 -9.27 -15.19 -8.78
CA ASP A 214 -8.99 -14.51 -10.05
C ASP A 214 -10.32 -14.26 -10.78
N ALA A 215 -11.14 -13.38 -10.22
CA ALA A 215 -12.50 -13.15 -10.67
C ALA A 215 -12.50 -12.46 -12.05
N PHE A 216 -13.33 -12.99 -12.94
CA PHE A 216 -13.54 -12.36 -14.24
C PHE A 216 -14.39 -11.10 -14.06
N ILE A 217 -13.78 -9.93 -14.26
CA ILE A 217 -14.52 -8.67 -14.34
C ILE A 217 -15.18 -8.57 -15.73
N PRO A 218 -16.52 -8.58 -15.83
CA PRO A 218 -17.22 -8.46 -17.10
C PRO A 218 -17.15 -7.04 -17.67
N GLY A 219 -17.49 -6.90 -18.96
CA GLY A 219 -17.57 -5.59 -19.63
C GLY A 219 -16.39 -5.26 -20.55
N ASN A 220 -16.44 -4.06 -21.14
CA ASN A 220 -15.41 -3.54 -22.02
C ASN A 220 -14.15 -3.11 -21.21
N PRO A 221 -12.98 -2.90 -21.83
CA PRO A 221 -11.74 -2.56 -21.11
C PRO A 221 -11.87 -1.35 -20.18
N SER A 222 -12.69 -0.37 -20.59
CA SER A 222 -13.00 0.83 -19.83
C SER A 222 -13.72 0.53 -18.51
N ILE A 223 -14.80 -0.26 -18.54
CA ILE A 223 -15.54 -0.69 -17.35
C ILE A 223 -14.65 -1.55 -16.45
N LYS A 224 -13.84 -2.45 -17.04
CA LYS A 224 -12.89 -3.27 -16.28
C LYS A 224 -11.87 -2.41 -15.52
N ASN A 225 -11.33 -1.37 -16.16
CA ASN A 225 -10.38 -0.45 -15.53
C ASN A 225 -11.03 0.33 -14.38
N LEU A 226 -12.28 0.76 -14.55
CA LEU A 226 -13.04 1.44 -13.50
C LEU A 226 -13.23 0.54 -12.26
N ILE A 227 -13.77 -0.67 -12.47
CA ILE A 227 -14.00 -1.63 -11.39
C ILE A 227 -12.67 -1.99 -10.72
N THR A 228 -11.61 -2.23 -11.50
CA THR A 228 -10.27 -2.52 -10.95
C THR A 228 -9.75 -1.37 -10.08
N ALA A 229 -9.94 -0.12 -10.51
CA ALA A 229 -9.50 1.05 -9.74
C ALA A 229 -10.29 1.20 -8.43
N ARG A 230 -11.62 1.00 -8.46
CA ARG A 230 -12.47 0.99 -7.25
C ARG A 230 -12.09 -0.13 -6.30
N PHE A 231 -11.93 -1.34 -6.82
CA PHE A 231 -11.53 -2.50 -6.03
C PHE A 231 -10.18 -2.26 -5.33
N ARG A 232 -9.17 -1.76 -6.07
CA ARG A 232 -7.87 -1.38 -5.50
C ARG A 232 -8.00 -0.33 -4.40
N LEU A 233 -8.81 0.70 -4.60
CA LEU A 233 -9.07 1.73 -3.59
C LEU A 233 -9.68 1.12 -2.31
N LEU A 234 -10.73 0.31 -2.44
CA LEU A 234 -11.38 -0.32 -1.29
C LEU A 234 -10.44 -1.29 -0.56
N TRP A 235 -9.66 -2.08 -1.31
CA TRP A 235 -8.68 -3.00 -0.74
C TRP A 235 -7.55 -2.25 -0.03
N ASN A 236 -7.06 -1.15 -0.60
CA ASN A 236 -6.08 -0.28 0.06
C ASN A 236 -6.60 0.29 1.38
N ILE A 237 -7.84 0.77 1.40
CA ILE A 237 -8.49 1.25 2.64
C ILE A 237 -8.54 0.12 3.68
N TYR A 238 -8.91 -1.08 3.26
CA TYR A 238 -8.96 -2.25 4.14
C TYR A 238 -7.58 -2.64 4.70
N VAL A 239 -6.53 -2.65 3.87
CA VAL A 239 -5.13 -2.87 4.30
C VAL A 239 -4.70 -1.78 5.28
N ASP A 240 -4.86 -0.51 4.92
CA ASP A 240 -4.44 0.64 5.73
C ASP A 240 -5.14 0.66 7.09
N SER A 241 -6.41 0.28 7.13
CA SER A 241 -7.17 0.16 8.38
C SER A 241 -6.58 -0.88 9.33
N ARG A 242 -6.11 -2.02 8.81
CA ARG A 242 -5.50 -3.10 9.60
C ARG A 242 -4.11 -2.71 10.08
N LEU A 243 -3.32 -2.04 9.23
CA LEU A 243 -2.04 -1.48 9.62
C LEU A 243 -2.18 -0.43 10.72
N ALA A 244 -3.16 0.48 10.59
CA ALA A 244 -3.45 1.49 11.60
C ALA A 244 -3.88 0.88 12.96
N ARG A 245 -4.71 -0.17 12.96
CA ARG A 245 -5.06 -0.90 14.19
C ARG A 245 -3.84 -1.53 14.87
N ARG A 246 -2.85 -1.97 14.08
CA ARG A 246 -1.57 -2.49 14.57
C ARG A 246 -0.56 -1.39 14.92
N LYS A 247 -0.92 -0.10 14.80
CA LYS A 247 -0.02 1.05 14.96
C LYS A 247 1.22 0.99 14.03
N ILE A 248 1.09 0.32 12.89
CA ILE A 248 2.12 0.27 11.85
C ILE A 248 1.85 1.39 10.87
N LYS A 249 2.87 2.19 10.55
CA LYS A 249 2.76 3.28 9.58
C LYS A 249 2.54 2.69 8.19
N SER A 250 1.47 3.12 7.52
CA SER A 250 1.24 2.82 6.11
C SER A 250 1.80 3.92 5.20
N ILE A 251 1.81 3.66 3.88
CA ILE A 251 2.13 4.60 2.81
C ILE A 251 1.34 5.90 2.97
N LEU A 252 0.03 5.79 3.22
CA LEU A 252 -0.85 6.93 3.42
C LEU A 252 -1.51 6.93 4.80
N THR A 253 -1.78 8.15 5.29
CA THR A 253 -2.56 8.33 6.52
C THR A 253 -4.05 8.07 6.27
N LYS A 254 -4.81 7.84 7.33
CA LYS A 254 -6.28 7.74 7.28
C LYS A 254 -6.91 8.92 6.55
N ASP A 255 -6.46 10.15 6.83
CA ASP A 255 -6.98 11.36 6.17
C ASP A 255 -6.63 11.40 4.68
N ALA A 256 -5.42 10.96 4.30
CA ALA A 256 -5.04 10.89 2.89
C ALA A 256 -5.84 9.81 2.13
N ARG A 257 -6.14 8.68 2.78
CA ARG A 257 -7.06 7.66 2.25
C ARG A 257 -8.49 8.17 2.11
N TYR A 258 -8.98 8.90 3.12
CA TYR A 258 -10.30 9.52 3.03
C TYR A 258 -10.37 10.49 1.85
N ARG A 259 -9.35 11.34 1.62
CA ARG A 259 -9.33 12.24 0.46
C ARG A 259 -9.35 11.51 -0.87
N GLU A 260 -8.66 10.39 -1.00
CA GLU A 260 -8.70 9.58 -2.23
C GLU A 260 -10.10 8.99 -2.44
N PHE A 261 -10.70 8.44 -1.40
CA PHE A 261 -12.08 7.94 -1.41
C PHE A 261 -13.08 9.05 -1.77
N ASP A 262 -12.99 10.19 -1.09
CA ASP A 262 -13.86 11.37 -1.27
C ASP A 262 -13.81 11.87 -2.72
N ASN A 263 -12.62 11.93 -3.31
CA ASN A 263 -12.46 12.30 -4.72
C ASN A 263 -13.16 11.32 -5.67
N TYR A 264 -13.03 10.01 -5.41
CA TYR A 264 -13.59 8.97 -6.27
C TYR A 264 -15.12 8.94 -6.22
N TYR A 265 -15.67 9.20 -5.03
CA TYR A 265 -17.10 9.08 -4.72
C TYR A 265 -17.79 10.43 -4.49
N ARG A 266 -17.20 11.56 -4.93
CA ARG A 266 -17.66 12.95 -4.68
C ARG A 266 -19.15 13.24 -4.94
N LYS A 267 -19.83 12.38 -5.69
CA LYS A 267 -21.25 12.48 -6.05
C LYS A 267 -22.21 11.90 -5.01
N ILE A 268 -21.72 11.00 -4.15
CA ILE A 268 -22.44 10.60 -2.93
C ILE A 268 -22.40 11.80 -1.97
N PRO A 269 -23.47 12.18 -1.25
CA PRO A 269 -23.39 13.32 -0.33
C PRO A 269 -22.40 13.08 0.83
N GLU A 270 -21.86 14.17 1.39
CA GLU A 270 -20.65 14.12 2.25
C GLU A 270 -20.85 13.27 3.51
N GLU A 271 -22.00 13.36 4.17
CA GLU A 271 -22.28 12.60 5.39
C GLU A 271 -22.27 11.09 5.12
N GLN A 272 -22.87 10.68 4.00
CA GLN A 272 -22.87 9.30 3.53
C GLN A 272 -21.45 8.85 3.17
N ARG A 273 -20.65 9.67 2.48
CA ARG A 273 -19.24 9.34 2.18
C ARG A 273 -18.43 9.11 3.46
N ARG A 274 -18.62 9.95 4.49
CA ARG A 274 -17.98 9.78 5.79
C ARG A 274 -18.44 8.50 6.48
N GLY A 275 -19.73 8.20 6.43
CA GLY A 275 -20.32 6.96 6.97
C GLY A 275 -19.72 5.71 6.33
N ILE A 276 -19.70 5.65 4.99
CA ILE A 276 -19.14 4.53 4.22
C ILE A 276 -17.66 4.36 4.52
N PHE A 277 -16.87 5.44 4.47
CA PHE A 277 -15.45 5.36 4.76
C PHE A 277 -15.17 4.89 6.19
N LYS A 278 -15.93 5.38 7.17
CA LYS A 278 -15.83 4.94 8.56
C LYS A 278 -16.14 3.45 8.68
N GLY A 279 -17.22 2.98 8.05
CA GLY A 279 -17.61 1.57 8.03
C GLY A 279 -16.54 0.67 7.40
N LEU A 280 -15.99 1.06 6.24
CA LEU A 280 -14.87 0.36 5.60
C LEU A 280 -13.64 0.31 6.51
N TRP A 281 -13.30 1.43 7.16
CA TRP A 281 -12.14 1.54 8.04
C TRP A 281 -12.28 0.73 9.34
N GLU A 282 -13.50 0.59 9.85
CA GLU A 282 -13.79 -0.15 11.08
C GLU A 282 -14.06 -1.64 10.83
N SER A 283 -14.19 -2.06 9.57
CA SER A 283 -14.45 -3.45 9.19
C SER A 283 -13.31 -4.37 9.63
N GLU A 284 -13.63 -5.37 10.46
CA GLU A 284 -12.65 -6.33 10.97
C GLU A 284 -12.23 -7.34 9.91
N LYS A 285 -13.21 -7.87 9.17
CA LYS A 285 -13.04 -8.84 8.10
C LYS A 285 -13.85 -8.41 6.89
N LEU A 286 -13.21 -8.46 5.73
CA LEU A 286 -13.85 -8.33 4.41
C LEU A 286 -13.31 -9.43 3.53
N THR A 287 -14.17 -10.02 2.71
CA THR A 287 -13.79 -11.01 1.69
C THR A 287 -13.49 -10.33 0.36
N HIS A 288 -12.82 -11.05 -0.54
CA HIS A 288 -12.59 -10.64 -1.90
C HIS A 288 -13.92 -10.37 -2.65
N GLU A 289 -14.92 -11.25 -2.49
CA GLU A 289 -16.23 -11.10 -3.11
C GLU A 289 -16.94 -9.82 -2.64
N GLU A 290 -16.90 -9.52 -1.34
CA GLU A 290 -17.50 -8.29 -0.79
C GLU A 290 -16.83 -7.01 -1.32
N LEU A 291 -15.49 -7.00 -1.40
CA LEU A 291 -14.78 -5.86 -1.98
C LEU A 291 -15.10 -5.68 -3.47
N LEU A 292 -15.18 -6.79 -4.21
CA LEU A 292 -15.47 -6.77 -5.64
C LEU A 292 -16.92 -6.37 -5.92
N SER A 293 -17.87 -6.82 -5.11
CA SER A 293 -19.29 -6.44 -5.24
C SER A 293 -19.47 -4.95 -4.98
N MET A 294 -18.88 -4.41 -3.90
CA MET A 294 -18.89 -2.97 -3.63
C MET A 294 -18.16 -2.14 -4.71
N ALA A 295 -17.10 -2.68 -5.31
CA ALA A 295 -16.40 -2.01 -6.41
C ALA A 295 -17.23 -1.98 -7.71
N THR A 296 -18.06 -3.01 -7.92
CA THR A 296 -18.88 -3.17 -9.12
C THR A 296 -20.19 -2.40 -9.01
N ASP A 297 -20.81 -2.44 -7.83
CA ASP A 297 -22.12 -1.87 -7.55
C ASP A 297 -22.07 -0.93 -6.33
N LEU A 298 -22.46 0.32 -6.56
CA LEU A 298 -22.47 1.35 -5.53
C LEU A 298 -23.55 1.09 -4.48
N GLU A 299 -24.70 0.52 -4.87
CA GLU A 299 -25.81 0.26 -3.96
C GLU A 299 -25.41 -0.76 -2.89
N THR A 300 -24.68 -1.79 -3.29
CA THR A 300 -24.07 -2.75 -2.37
C THR A 300 -23.15 -2.07 -1.34
N MET A 301 -22.37 -1.06 -1.73
CA MET A 301 -21.49 -0.34 -0.80
C MET A 301 -22.26 0.56 0.16
N ILE A 302 -23.27 1.28 -0.33
CA ILE A 302 -24.11 2.18 0.49
C ILE A 302 -24.91 1.36 1.52
N SER A 303 -25.63 0.33 1.06
CA SER A 303 -26.48 -0.52 1.90
C SER A 303 -25.73 -1.24 3.02
N LYS A 304 -24.44 -1.55 2.81
CA LYS A 304 -23.62 -2.23 3.82
C LYS A 304 -23.30 -1.35 5.03
N TYR A 305 -23.14 -0.04 4.82
CA TYR A 305 -22.57 0.86 5.84
C TYR A 305 -23.49 2.00 6.27
N ILE A 306 -24.59 2.24 5.57
CA ILE A 306 -25.56 3.27 5.90
C ILE A 306 -26.92 2.59 6.12
N ASP A 307 -27.49 2.82 7.30
CA ASP A 307 -28.86 2.40 7.60
C ASP A 307 -29.83 3.38 6.95
N TYR A 308 -30.73 2.89 6.11
CA TYR A 308 -31.55 3.68 5.17
C TYR A 308 -32.65 4.54 5.84
N THR A 309 -32.64 4.67 7.16
CA THR A 309 -33.73 5.30 7.90
C THR A 309 -33.71 6.82 7.88
N GLU A 310 -32.60 7.47 7.51
CA GLU A 310 -32.53 8.93 7.44
C GLU A 310 -31.75 9.38 6.18
N GLU A 311 -32.39 10.19 5.34
CA GLU A 311 -31.79 11.02 4.26
C GLU A 311 -31.24 10.32 2.99
N PHE A 312 -31.99 9.39 2.39
CA PHE A 312 -31.75 9.03 0.99
C PHE A 312 -33.06 8.75 0.28
N THR A 313 -33.59 9.75 -0.45
CA THR A 313 -34.79 9.54 -1.28
C THR A 313 -34.45 8.64 -2.46
N GLU A 314 -35.43 7.96 -3.06
CA GLU A 314 -35.20 7.22 -4.31
C GLU A 314 -34.67 8.15 -5.42
N GLU A 315 -35.03 9.44 -5.38
CA GLU A 315 -34.56 10.47 -6.30
C GLU A 315 -33.05 10.77 -6.18
N ASP A 316 -32.44 10.58 -5.00
CA ASP A 316 -30.99 10.76 -4.81
C ASP A 316 -30.16 9.58 -5.37
N ARG A 317 -30.80 8.42 -5.65
CA ARG A 317 -30.13 7.15 -6.05
C ARG A 317 -29.82 7.07 -7.53
N ASP A 318 -30.74 7.56 -8.33
CA ASP A 318 -30.73 7.30 -9.78
C ASP A 318 -29.69 8.14 -10.53
N TYR A 319 -29.06 9.15 -9.89
CA TYR A 319 -28.23 10.16 -10.58
C TYR A 319 -26.79 10.32 -10.08
N ILE A 320 -26.27 9.35 -9.31
CA ILE A 320 -24.87 9.41 -8.84
C ILE A 320 -23.92 8.98 -9.97
N HIS A 321 -23.49 9.96 -10.77
CA HIS A 321 -22.51 9.77 -11.85
C HIS A 321 -21.07 9.68 -11.31
N LEU A 322 -20.70 8.48 -10.87
CA LEU A 322 -19.34 8.25 -10.38
C LEU A 322 -18.27 8.54 -11.44
N GLN A 323 -17.10 8.99 -10.98
CA GLN A 323 -15.97 9.25 -11.87
C GLN A 323 -15.57 7.98 -12.62
N GLY A 324 -15.36 8.11 -13.94
CA GLY A 324 -15.03 7.02 -14.84
C GLY A 324 -16.21 6.16 -15.29
N SER A 325 -17.43 6.40 -14.78
CA SER A 325 -18.64 5.74 -15.30
C SER A 325 -18.86 6.09 -16.79
N PRO A 326 -19.42 5.16 -17.58
CA PRO A 326 -19.68 5.42 -18.99
C PRO A 326 -20.80 6.46 -19.16
N CYS A 327 -20.53 7.50 -19.96
CA CYS A 327 -21.52 8.52 -20.33
C CYS A 327 -22.75 7.87 -20.99
N PRO A 328 -24.00 8.23 -20.64
CA PRO A 328 -25.19 7.63 -21.23
C PRO A 328 -25.31 7.91 -22.73
N LEU A 329 -24.73 9.00 -23.23
CA LEU A 329 -24.79 9.38 -24.65
C LEU A 329 -23.74 8.64 -25.49
N CYS A 330 -22.45 8.78 -25.14
CA CYS A 330 -21.35 8.21 -25.95
C CYS A 330 -20.82 6.86 -25.46
N LYS A 331 -21.23 6.40 -24.28
CA LYS A 331 -20.80 5.15 -23.61
C LYS A 331 -19.29 5.08 -23.30
N PHE A 332 -18.55 6.17 -23.42
CA PHE A 332 -17.15 6.27 -22.99
C PHE A 332 -17.05 6.67 -21.51
N PRO A 333 -16.06 6.16 -20.75
CA PRO A 333 -15.75 6.65 -19.41
C PRO A 333 -15.55 8.16 -19.40
N THR A 334 -16.16 8.83 -18.44
CA THR A 334 -15.92 10.26 -18.22
C THR A 334 -15.58 10.56 -16.78
N TYR A 335 -14.64 11.49 -16.62
CA TYR A 335 -14.24 12.07 -15.33
C TYR A 335 -14.78 13.50 -15.19
N ASN A 336 -15.29 14.08 -16.29
CA ASN A 336 -15.89 15.40 -16.37
C ASN A 336 -17.37 15.22 -16.72
N TRP A 337 -18.21 15.36 -15.71
CA TRP A 337 -19.66 15.24 -15.82
C TRP A 337 -20.29 16.62 -15.79
N VAL A 338 -21.30 16.82 -16.64
CA VAL A 338 -22.34 17.83 -16.50
C VAL A 338 -23.56 17.08 -15.97
N ASP A 339 -23.79 17.16 -14.66
CA ASP A 339 -24.77 16.30 -13.96
C ASP A 339 -26.20 16.77 -14.12
N ASP A 340 -26.40 18.07 -14.32
CA ASP A 340 -27.70 18.67 -14.62
C ASP A 340 -27.57 19.62 -15.81
N PRO A 341 -27.52 19.10 -17.05
CA PRO A 341 -27.40 19.90 -18.26
C PRO A 341 -28.51 20.94 -18.40
N GLU A 342 -29.72 20.68 -17.91
CA GLU A 342 -30.83 21.65 -17.94
C GLU A 342 -30.51 22.94 -17.15
N SER A 343 -29.65 22.87 -16.14
CA SER A 343 -29.22 24.05 -15.38
C SER A 343 -28.12 24.89 -16.07
N VAL A 344 -27.46 24.34 -17.10
CA VAL A 344 -26.26 24.94 -17.72
C VAL A 344 -26.47 25.24 -19.21
N CYS A 345 -27.19 24.36 -19.91
CA CYS A 345 -27.36 24.38 -21.36
C CYS A 345 -28.71 25.00 -21.76
N ASP A 346 -28.77 25.53 -22.99
CA ASP A 346 -30.02 26.03 -23.56
C ASP A 346 -31.02 24.89 -23.83
N GLU A 347 -32.33 25.19 -23.75
CA GLU A 347 -33.43 24.23 -23.98
C GLU A 347 -33.29 23.49 -25.31
N MET A 348 -32.80 24.16 -26.36
CA MET A 348 -32.57 23.55 -27.68
C MET A 348 -31.52 22.43 -27.68
N VAL A 349 -30.54 22.49 -26.76
CA VAL A 349 -29.51 21.45 -26.58
C VAL A 349 -30.14 20.22 -25.94
N ILE A 350 -30.97 20.42 -24.91
CA ILE A 350 -31.68 19.35 -24.20
C ILE A 350 -32.63 18.63 -25.15
N GLU A 351 -33.43 19.37 -25.92
CA GLU A 351 -34.32 18.81 -26.94
C GLU A 351 -33.55 17.99 -27.98
N ALA A 352 -32.40 18.49 -28.45
CA ALA A 352 -31.58 17.78 -29.43
C ALA A 352 -31.03 16.44 -28.88
N ILE A 353 -30.65 16.39 -27.59
CA ILE A 353 -30.22 15.16 -26.93
C ILE A 353 -31.41 14.19 -26.82
N GLN A 354 -32.56 14.64 -26.34
CA GLN A 354 -33.77 13.81 -26.17
C GLN A 354 -34.31 13.26 -27.49
N ILE A 355 -34.13 13.98 -28.60
CA ILE A 355 -34.47 13.50 -29.95
C ILE A 355 -33.63 12.28 -30.33
N ASP A 356 -32.33 12.31 -30.05
CA ASP A 356 -31.42 11.22 -30.37
C ASP A 356 -31.46 10.08 -29.32
N PHE A 357 -31.80 10.42 -28.06
CA PHE A 357 -31.83 9.52 -26.90
C PHE A 357 -33.15 9.70 -26.12
N VAL A 358 -34.19 8.98 -26.57
CA VAL A 358 -35.58 9.14 -26.07
C VAL A 358 -35.74 8.79 -24.59
N ASP A 359 -34.93 7.88 -24.07
CA ASP A 359 -34.98 7.45 -22.66
C ASP A 359 -34.05 8.27 -21.74
N TRP A 360 -33.39 9.31 -22.26
CA TRP A 360 -32.46 10.14 -21.49
C TRP A 360 -33.18 11.35 -20.88
N GLU A 361 -32.94 11.59 -19.60
CA GLU A 361 -33.45 12.73 -18.82
C GLU A 361 -32.28 13.62 -18.35
N SER A 362 -32.49 14.92 -18.07
CA SER A 362 -31.38 15.85 -17.70
C SER A 362 -30.52 15.31 -16.56
N LYS A 363 -31.18 14.78 -15.54
CA LYS A 363 -30.62 14.12 -14.37
C LYS A 363 -29.71 12.91 -14.67
N ASP A 364 -29.85 12.26 -15.83
CA ASP A 364 -28.91 11.23 -16.30
C ASP A 364 -27.54 11.81 -16.67
N GLY A 365 -27.43 13.13 -16.78
CA GLY A 365 -26.21 13.86 -17.06
C GLY A 365 -25.57 13.48 -18.41
N ALA A 366 -24.45 14.12 -18.71
CA ALA A 366 -23.60 13.73 -19.83
C ALA A 366 -22.15 14.16 -19.60
N CYS A 367 -21.21 13.62 -20.38
CA CYS A 367 -19.85 14.14 -20.36
C CYS A 367 -19.79 15.52 -21.02
N ASP A 368 -18.88 16.37 -20.54
CA ASP A 368 -18.58 17.70 -21.08
C ASP A 368 -18.49 17.71 -22.62
N ARG A 369 -17.77 16.76 -23.22
CA ARG A 369 -17.62 16.64 -24.67
C ARG A 369 -18.91 16.33 -25.40
N CYS A 370 -19.82 15.54 -24.82
CA CYS A 370 -21.11 15.29 -25.47
C CYS A 370 -21.95 16.55 -25.43
N ILE A 371 -21.95 17.26 -24.30
CA ILE A 371 -22.63 18.55 -24.17
C ILE A 371 -22.10 19.54 -25.21
N GLU A 372 -20.78 19.73 -25.30
CA GLU A 372 -20.14 20.60 -26.31
C GLU A 372 -20.57 20.24 -27.75
N VAL A 373 -20.66 18.95 -28.08
CA VAL A 373 -21.09 18.49 -29.40
C VAL A 373 -22.56 18.87 -29.68
N TYR A 374 -23.43 18.75 -28.68
CA TYR A 374 -24.84 19.11 -28.83
C TYR A 374 -25.06 20.63 -28.83
N GLU A 375 -24.29 21.40 -28.06
CA GLU A 375 -24.26 22.87 -28.11
C GLU A 375 -23.90 23.37 -29.52
N LEU A 376 -22.83 22.81 -30.11
CA LEU A 376 -22.44 23.12 -31.49
C LEU A 376 -23.51 22.73 -32.51
N ARG A 377 -24.24 21.63 -32.29
CA ARG A 377 -25.31 21.16 -33.18
C ARG A 377 -26.57 22.00 -33.06
N ALA A 378 -26.90 22.48 -31.86
CA ALA A 378 -28.03 23.37 -31.60
C ALA A 378 -27.77 24.81 -32.07
N GLY A 379 -26.50 25.16 -32.36
CA GLY A 379 -26.11 26.49 -32.83
C GLY A 379 -25.90 27.49 -31.69
N THR A 380 -25.65 27.00 -30.49
CA THR A 380 -25.42 27.76 -29.26
C THR A 380 -23.93 27.64 -28.93
N SER A 381 -23.14 28.68 -29.19
CA SER A 381 -21.70 28.72 -28.88
C SER A 381 -21.27 30.09 -28.35
#